data_AF-A0A661XHS7-F1
#
_entry.id   AF-A0A661XHS7-F1
#
_cell.length_a   1.000
_cell.length_b   1.000
_cell.length_c   1.000
_cell.angle_alpha   90.00
_cell.angle_beta   90.00
_cell.angle_gamma   90.00
#
_symmetry.space_group_name_H-M   'P 1'
#
loop_
_entity.id
_entity.type
_entity.pdbx_description
1 polymer ?
#
loop_
_entity_poly.entity_id
_entity_poly.type
_entity_poly.pdbx_seq_one_letter_code
_entity_poly.pdbx_strand_id
1 'polypeptide(L)' 'GDILCMYNAGAYAMAMASNYNSRRRPAEVALMDGQVKLIRRRESLEDILSTVIKL' A
#
# COMPACT_ATOMS: atom_id res chain seq x y z
N GLY A 1 -20.24 1.63 -7.74
CA GLY A 1 -19.20 1.06 -8.60
C GLY A 1 -18.85 -0.32 -8.10
N ASP A 2 -18.36 -1.18 -8.97
CA ASP A 2 -18.11 -2.59 -8.66
C ASP A 2 -16.75 -2.82 -8.01
N ILE A 3 -16.58 -3.96 -7.33
CA ILE A 3 -15.34 -4.35 -6.66
C ILE A 3 -14.70 -5.48 -7.46
N LEU A 4 -13.46 -5.27 -7.89
CA LEU A 4 -12.63 -6.30 -8.51
C LEU A 4 -11.63 -6.87 -7.49
N CYS A 5 -11.45 -8.19 -7.49
CA CYS A 5 -10.47 -8.88 -6.65
C CYS A 5 -9.42 -9.57 -7.52
N MET A 6 -8.15 -9.25 -7.27
CA MET A 6 -7.01 -9.94 -7.88
C MET A 6 -6.52 -11.04 -6.93
N TYR A 7 -6.68 -12.30 -7.33
CA TYR A 7 -6.20 -13.46 -6.57
C TYR A 7 -4.68 -13.60 -6.66
N ASN A 8 -4.09 -14.33 -5.71
CA ASN A 8 -2.66 -14.67 -5.68
C ASN A 8 -1.69 -13.47 -5.67
N ALA A 9 -2.13 -12.30 -5.20
CA ALA A 9 -1.30 -11.10 -5.07
C ALA A 9 -0.41 -11.08 -3.81
N GLY A 10 -0.27 -12.21 -3.10
CA GLY A 10 0.47 -12.28 -1.83
C GLY A 10 2.00 -12.25 -1.97
N ALA A 11 2.53 -12.69 -3.12
CA ALA A 11 3.96 -12.68 -3.40
C ALA A 11 4.29 -11.59 -4.44
N TYR A 12 5.38 -10.86 -4.19
CA TYR A 12 5.96 -9.83 -5.07
C TYR A 12 5.11 -8.60 -5.40
N ALA A 13 3.79 -8.61 -5.23
CA ALA A 13 2.95 -7.45 -5.56
C ALA A 13 3.33 -6.20 -4.74
N MET A 14 3.20 -6.26 -3.41
CA MET A 14 3.59 -5.14 -2.55
C MET A 14 5.11 -4.91 -2.56
N ALA A 15 5.91 -5.98 -2.63
CA ALA A 15 7.37 -5.89 -2.66
C ALA A 15 7.89 -5.13 -3.90
N MET A 16 7.17 -5.19 -5.03
CA MET A 16 7.49 -4.46 -6.26
C MET A 16 6.67 -3.17 -6.44
N ALA A 17 5.84 -2.79 -5.47
CA ALA A 17 5.04 -1.58 -5.56
C ALA A 17 5.93 -0.33 -5.55
N SER A 18 5.64 0.62 -6.45
CA SER A 18 6.37 1.88 -6.59
C SER A 18 5.46 3.09 -6.39
N ASN A 19 6.06 4.25 -6.16
CA ASN A 19 5.36 5.53 -6.13
C ASN A 19 5.23 6.18 -7.52
N TYR A 20 5.27 5.40 -8.59
CA TYR A 20 5.15 5.92 -9.96
C TYR A 20 3.90 6.78 -10.13
N ASN A 21 4.04 7.92 -10.81
CA ASN A 21 3.02 8.97 -10.91
C ASN A 21 2.54 9.53 -9.56
N SER A 22 3.45 9.62 -8.59
CA SER A 22 3.16 10.13 -7.24
C SER A 22 2.02 9.37 -6.55
N ARG A 23 1.81 8.10 -6.92
CA ARG A 23 0.81 7.25 -6.29
C ARG A 23 1.34 6.72 -4.97
N ARG A 24 0.53 6.82 -3.93
CA ARG A 24 0.83 6.29 -2.60
C ARG A 24 0.66 4.78 -2.61
N ARG A 25 1.60 4.03 -2.03
CA ARG A 25 1.42 2.58 -1.86
C ARG A 25 0.19 2.30 -0.98
N PRO A 26 -0.59 1.26 -1.31
CA PRO A 26 -1.84 0.97 -0.62
C PRO A 26 -1.61 0.49 0.82
N ALA A 27 -2.69 0.50 1.61
CA ALA A 27 -2.68 -0.18 2.90
C ALA A 27 -2.73 -1.70 2.70
N GLU A 28 -2.17 -2.46 3.64
CA GLU A 28 -2.34 -3.91 3.73
C GLU A 28 -3.01 -4.27 5.04
N VAL A 29 -3.91 -5.24 4.96
CA VAL A 29 -4.63 -5.80 6.09
C VAL A 29 -4.37 -7.29 6.17
N ALA A 30 -4.42 -7.83 7.37
CA ALA A 30 -4.42 -9.27 7.62
C ALA A 30 -5.72 -9.67 8.31
N LEU A 31 -6.26 -10.82 7.92
CA LEU A 31 -7.35 -11.48 8.62
C LEU A 31 -6.74 -12.45 9.64
N MET A 32 -6.94 -12.19 10.93
CA MET A 32 -6.45 -13.03 12.03
C MET A 32 -7.61 -13.27 13.00
N ASP A 33 -7.90 -14.52 13.30
CA ASP A 33 -8.98 -14.91 14.23
C ASP A 33 -10.35 -14.28 13.86
N GLY A 34 -10.65 -14.21 12.56
CA GLY A 34 -11.86 -13.59 12.04
C GLY A 34 -11.89 -12.05 12.10
N GLN A 35 -10.81 -11.41 12.57
CA GLN A 35 -10.68 -9.96 12.67
C GLN A 35 -9.72 -9.41 11.61
N VAL A 36 -10.13 -8.35 10.93
CA VAL A 36 -9.28 -7.61 9.99
C VAL A 36 -8.42 -6.62 10.76
N LYS A 37 -7.10 -6.73 10.64
CA LYS A 37 -6.12 -5.84 11.28
C LYS A 37 -5.30 -5.11 10.22
N LEU A 38 -5.13 -3.80 10.40
CA LEU A 38 -4.21 -3.01 9.57
C LEU A 38 -2.77 -3.40 9.93
N ILE A 39 -2.05 -4.00 8.98
CA ILE A 39 -0.64 -4.42 9.17
C ILE A 39 0.33 -3.44 8.51
N ARG A 40 -0.14 -2.68 7.51
CA ARG A 40 0.60 -1.58 6.91
C ARG A 40 -0.36 -0.46 6.52
N ARG A 41 -0.12 0.75 7.03
CA ARG A 41 -0.90 1.93 6.65
C ARG A 41 -0.65 2.30 5.19
N ARG A 42 -1.64 2.91 4.54
CA ARG A 42 -1.44 3.59 3.25
C ARG A 42 -0.42 4.71 3.44
N GLU A 43 0.42 4.91 2.44
CA GLU A 43 1.33 6.06 2.43
C GLU A 43 0.56 7.39 2.35
N SER A 44 1.11 8.42 2.96
CA SER A 44 0.67 9.81 2.84
C SER A 44 1.46 10.53 1.75
N LEU A 45 1.15 11.81 1.51
CA LEU A 45 1.95 12.63 0.59
C LEU A 45 3.34 12.90 1.18
N GLU A 46 3.42 13.06 2.49
CA GLU A 46 4.64 13.30 3.24
C GLU A 46 5.62 12.13 3.12
N ASP A 47 5.12 10.89 3.08
CA ASP A 47 5.97 9.72 2.83
C ASP A 47 6.65 9.79 1.45
N ILE A 48 5.92 10.24 0.42
CA ILE A 48 6.47 10.42 -0.94
C ILE A 48 7.54 11.51 -0.94
N LEU A 49 7.32 12.59 -0.18
CA LEU A 49 8.22 13.74 -0.12
C LEU A 49 9.39 13.54 0.87
N SER A 50 9.42 12.44 1.61
CA SER A 50 10.36 12.21 2.72
C SER A 50 11.84 12.26 2.32
N THR A 51 12.15 12.02 1.04
CA THR A 51 13.51 12.04 0.49
C THR A 51 13.84 13.31 -0.29
N VAL A 52 12.89 14.24 -0.43
CA VAL A 52 13.09 15.49 -1.16
C VAL A 52 13.90 16.46 -0.29
N ILE A 53 15.05 16.90 -0.80
CA ILE A 53 15.88 17.93 -0.15
C ILE A 53 15.23 19.31 -0.40
N LYS A 54 14.97 20.04 0.68
CA LYS A 54 14.50 21.43 0.61
C LYS A 54 15.70 22.35 0.45
N LEU A 55 15.67 23.21 -0.56
CA LEU A 55 16.62 24.31 -0.75
C LEU A 55 16.14 25.57 -0.04
#